data_AF-A0A5N8VUK7-F1
#
_entry.id   AF-A0A5N8VUK7-F1
#
_cell.length_a   1.000
_cell.length_b   1.000
_cell.length_c   1.000
_cell.angle_alpha   90.00
_cell.angle_beta   90.00
_cell.angle_gamma   90.00
#
_symmetry.space_group_name_H-M   'P 1'
#
loop_
_entity.id
_entity.type
_entity.pdbx_description
1 polymer ?
#
loop_
_entity_poly.entity_id
_entity_poly.type
_entity_poly.pdbx_seq_one_letter_code
_entity_poly.pdbx_strand_id
1 'polypeptide(L)'
;MDADLLGDEGLDAGWVISHGANAAWQYAQSVQASLEDLTAARDEGDWALCVESCAMALRAIVYCRRLMRGFNGGLVEPEFQLHLATCEDSAAQALRALPCPLDAGEAEAIASVARVEAEDSALRRKLPFDVPVVRTPEGRWEAMRISATLVRWRRERGLHHVDWRQDGL
;
A
#
# COMPACT_ATOMS: atom_id res chain seq x y z
N MET A 1 11.36 -17.61 -10.51
CA MET A 1 12.19 -18.34 -9.53
C MET A 1 11.78 -17.80 -8.18
N ASP A 2 10.69 -18.35 -7.63
CA ASP A 2 10.17 -17.99 -6.33
C ASP A 2 11.02 -18.66 -5.25
N ALA A 3 11.83 -17.85 -4.57
CA ALA A 3 12.40 -18.19 -3.30
C ALA A 3 11.77 -17.26 -2.27
N ASP A 4 11.42 -17.81 -1.11
CA ASP A 4 11.20 -17.09 0.14
C ASP A 4 12.24 -15.96 0.32
N LEU A 5 11.91 -14.75 -0.13
CA LEU A 5 12.80 -13.58 0.01
C LEU A 5 12.66 -12.90 1.39
N LEU A 6 11.89 -13.52 2.28
CA LEU A 6 11.89 -13.23 3.70
C LEU A 6 12.16 -14.55 4.43
N GLY A 7 13.30 -15.17 4.15
CA GLY A 7 13.85 -16.15 5.09
C GLY A 7 13.94 -15.49 6.47
N ASP A 8 13.72 -16.25 7.54
CA ASP A 8 13.80 -15.79 8.94
C ASP A 8 15.13 -15.05 9.28
N GLU A 9 16.13 -15.14 8.40
CA GLU A 9 17.33 -14.33 8.38
C GLU A 9 17.10 -13.00 7.63
N GLY A 10 16.55 -11.97 8.29
CA GLY A 10 16.48 -10.64 7.67
C GLY A 10 15.61 -9.59 8.35
N LEU A 11 14.76 -9.98 9.29
CA LEU A 11 13.89 -9.08 10.05
C LEU A 11 14.58 -8.65 11.36
N ASP A 12 15.71 -7.94 11.26
CA ASP A 12 16.34 -7.36 12.45
C ASP A 12 15.67 -6.04 12.87
N ALA A 13 16.00 -5.54 14.07
CA ALA A 13 15.47 -4.27 14.56
C ALA A 13 15.78 -3.10 13.61
N GLY A 14 16.89 -3.15 12.86
CA GLY A 14 17.24 -2.16 11.86
C GLY A 14 16.28 -2.17 10.68
N TRP A 15 15.95 -3.34 10.14
CA TRP A 15 14.97 -3.50 9.06
C TRP A 15 13.57 -3.04 9.48
N VAL A 16 13.13 -3.44 10.68
CA VAL A 16 11.81 -3.05 11.20
C VAL A 16 11.68 -1.53 11.33
N ILE A 17 12.71 -0.87 11.87
CA ILE A 17 12.68 0.57 12.13
C ILE A 17 12.83 1.38 10.83
N SER A 18 13.44 0.82 9.78
CA SER A 18 13.62 1.49 8.49
C SER A 18 12.50 1.13 7.50
N HIS A 19 12.56 -0.06 6.93
CA HIS A 19 11.70 -0.51 5.83
C HIS A 19 10.30 -0.89 6.31
N GLY A 20 10.24 -1.62 7.43
CA GLY A 20 8.99 -2.06 8.02
C GLY A 20 8.07 -0.90 8.42
N ALA A 21 8.63 0.10 9.12
CA ALA A 21 7.92 1.30 9.54
C ALA A 21 7.42 2.15 8.35
N ASN A 22 8.24 2.32 7.31
CA ASN A 22 7.85 3.06 6.11
C ASN A 22 6.72 2.34 5.35
N ALA A 23 6.83 1.03 5.19
CA ALA A 23 5.80 0.22 4.53
C ALA A 23 4.48 0.23 5.32
N ALA A 24 4.53 0.10 6.64
CA ALA A 24 3.35 0.17 7.49
C ALA A 24 2.68 1.54 7.44
N TRP A 25 3.46 2.62 7.40
CA TRP A 25 2.92 3.96 7.22
C TRP A 25 2.26 4.16 5.85
N GLN A 26 2.92 3.72 4.79
CA GLN A 26 2.38 3.78 3.44
C GLN A 26 1.09 2.97 3.31
N TYR A 27 1.04 1.80 3.95
CA TYR A 27 -0.15 0.98 4.04
C TYR A 27 -1.30 1.76 4.68
N ALA A 28 -1.03 2.38 5.83
CA ALA A 28 -1.98 3.18 6.59
C ALA A 28 -2.52 4.38 5.77
N GLN A 29 -1.65 5.06 5.02
CA GLN A 29 -2.02 6.29 4.30
C GLN A 29 -2.73 6.02 2.97
N SER A 30 -2.23 5.07 2.18
CA SER A 30 -2.65 4.93 0.78
C SER A 30 -3.41 3.64 0.53
N VAL A 31 -3.00 2.51 1.13
CA VAL A 31 -3.74 1.24 0.93
C VAL A 31 -5.09 1.31 1.63
N GLN A 32 -5.14 1.67 2.92
CA GLN A 32 -6.42 1.79 3.64
C GLN A 32 -7.37 2.80 3.00
N ALA A 33 -6.86 3.96 2.56
CA ALA A 33 -7.67 4.98 1.89
C ALA A 33 -8.29 4.46 0.59
N SER A 34 -7.49 3.81 -0.27
CA SER A 34 -8.03 3.25 -1.52
C SER A 34 -9.00 2.08 -1.28
N LEU A 35 -8.85 1.32 -0.19
CA LEU A 35 -9.81 0.29 0.21
C LEU A 35 -11.14 0.89 0.70
N GLU A 36 -11.10 2.03 1.38
CA GLU A 36 -12.28 2.80 1.77
C GLU A 36 -13.01 3.35 0.53
N ASP A 37 -12.29 4.00 -0.38
CA ASP A 37 -12.86 4.53 -1.63
C ASP A 37 -13.45 3.42 -2.50
N LEU A 38 -12.79 2.25 -2.56
CA LEU A 38 -13.30 1.06 -3.24
C LEU A 38 -14.61 0.57 -2.62
N THR A 39 -14.67 0.50 -1.29
CA THR A 39 -15.86 0.03 -0.57
C THR A 39 -17.03 0.99 -0.78
N ALA A 40 -16.79 2.29 -0.66
CA ALA A 40 -17.81 3.31 -0.91
C ALA A 40 -18.35 3.23 -2.35
N ALA A 41 -17.47 3.16 -3.35
CA ALA A 41 -17.88 3.06 -4.75
C ALA A 41 -18.70 1.78 -5.03
N ARG A 42 -18.32 0.65 -4.42
CA ARG A 42 -19.06 -0.61 -4.53
C ARG A 42 -20.45 -0.50 -3.92
N ASP A 43 -20.56 0.11 -2.74
CA ASP A 43 -21.83 0.23 -2.02
C ASP A 43 -22.80 1.20 -2.73
N GLU A 44 -22.26 2.19 -3.46
CA GLU A 44 -23.04 3.11 -4.31
C GLU A 44 -23.42 2.51 -5.67
N GLY A 45 -22.84 1.37 -6.06
CA GLY A 45 -23.03 0.77 -7.38
C GLY A 45 -22.32 1.51 -8.52
N ASP A 46 -21.34 2.37 -8.20
CA ASP A 46 -20.48 3.02 -9.19
C ASP A 46 -19.34 2.06 -9.57
N TRP A 47 -19.63 1.16 -10.50
CA TRP A 47 -18.70 0.10 -10.93
C TRP A 47 -17.45 0.64 -11.62
N ALA A 48 -17.56 1.75 -12.34
CA ALA A 48 -16.43 2.40 -12.97
C ALA A 48 -15.47 2.96 -11.92
N LEU A 49 -16.00 3.71 -10.94
CA LEU A 49 -15.21 4.21 -9.82
C LEU A 49 -14.65 3.06 -8.97
N CYS A 50 -15.39 1.97 -8.80
CA CYS A 50 -14.92 0.80 -8.08
C CYS A 50 -13.66 0.19 -8.73
N VAL A 51 -13.63 0.06 -10.07
CA VAL A 51 -12.44 -0.41 -10.80
C VAL A 51 -11.29 0.59 -10.72
N GLU A 52 -11.55 1.89 -10.81
CA GLU A 52 -10.51 2.93 -10.64
C GLU A 52 -9.88 2.85 -9.23
N SER A 53 -10.71 2.72 -8.20
CA SER A 53 -10.24 2.53 -6.81
C SER A 53 -9.47 1.22 -6.64
N CYS A 54 -9.82 0.15 -7.36
CA CYS A 54 -9.02 -1.08 -7.42
C CYS A 54 -7.61 -0.82 -8.00
N ALA A 55 -7.52 -0.01 -9.05
CA ALA A 55 -6.23 0.36 -9.65
C ALA A 55 -5.35 1.14 -8.67
N MET A 56 -5.94 2.10 -7.95
CA MET A 56 -5.26 2.87 -6.90
C MET A 56 -4.76 1.97 -5.76
N ALA A 57 -5.60 1.05 -5.28
CA ALA A 57 -5.24 0.11 -4.22
C ALA A 57 -4.08 -0.81 -4.63
N LEU A 58 -4.14 -1.42 -5.82
CA LEU A 58 -3.07 -2.30 -6.31
C LEU A 58 -1.75 -1.55 -6.49
N ARG A 59 -1.80 -0.33 -7.02
CA ARG A 59 -0.64 0.54 -7.13
C ARG A 59 -0.02 0.86 -5.76
N ALA A 60 -0.84 1.20 -4.77
CA ALA A 60 -0.37 1.45 -3.40
C ALA A 60 0.24 0.19 -2.75
N ILE A 61 -0.33 -1.00 -3.00
CA ILE A 61 0.21 -2.29 -2.54
C ILE A 61 1.59 -2.56 -3.14
N VAL A 62 1.78 -2.36 -4.44
CA VAL A 62 3.10 -2.53 -5.08
C VAL A 62 4.12 -1.59 -4.44
N TYR A 63 3.74 -0.34 -4.18
CA TYR A 63 4.62 0.63 -3.54
C TYR A 63 5.01 0.19 -2.12
N CYS A 64 4.06 -0.28 -1.30
CA CYS A 64 4.34 -0.84 0.02
C CYS A 64 5.35 -2.00 -0.05
N ARG A 65 5.17 -2.93 -0.99
CA ARG A 65 6.09 -4.07 -1.18
C ARG A 65 7.49 -3.62 -1.57
N ARG A 66 7.64 -2.53 -2.32
CA ARG A 66 8.96 -1.95 -2.62
C ARG A 66 9.62 -1.35 -1.39
N LEU A 67 8.87 -0.61 -0.57
CA LEU A 67 9.40 -0.06 0.70
C LEU A 67 9.93 -1.19 1.60
N MET A 68 9.20 -2.30 1.71
CA MET A 68 9.65 -3.49 2.44
C MET A 68 10.95 -4.10 1.90
N ARG A 69 11.22 -3.95 0.60
CA ARG A 69 12.44 -4.46 -0.07
C ARG A 69 13.63 -3.50 0.02
N GLY A 70 13.55 -2.43 0.79
CA GLY A 70 14.69 -1.50 0.95
C GLY A 70 14.60 -0.23 0.11
N PHE A 71 13.50 -0.02 -0.62
CA PHE A 71 13.35 1.17 -1.42
C PHE A 71 13.13 2.39 -0.52
N ASN A 72 14.02 3.38 -0.62
CA ASN A 72 14.01 4.59 0.21
C ASN A 72 14.00 5.89 -0.62
N GLY A 73 13.76 5.82 -1.94
CA GLY A 73 13.67 6.99 -2.80
C GLY A 73 12.21 7.41 -3.05
N GLY A 74 11.95 8.69 -3.28
CA GLY A 74 10.72 9.07 -3.98
C GLY A 74 10.86 8.62 -5.44
N LEU A 75 9.94 7.79 -5.95
CA LEU A 75 9.90 7.58 -7.40
C LEU A 75 9.35 8.84 -8.03
N VAL A 76 10.04 9.34 -9.04
CA VAL A 76 9.42 10.29 -9.96
C VAL A 76 8.31 9.52 -10.68
N GLU A 77 7.10 10.07 -10.75
CA GLU A 77 5.90 9.40 -11.25
C GLU A 77 6.12 8.53 -12.51
N PRO A 78 6.86 8.98 -13.55
CA PRO A 78 7.11 8.17 -14.74
C PRO A 78 7.92 6.88 -14.48
N GLU A 79 8.87 6.90 -13.54
CA GLU A 79 9.68 5.73 -13.18
C GLU A 79 8.83 4.68 -12.48
N PHE A 80 7.89 5.12 -11.64
CA PHE A 80 6.98 4.20 -10.99
C PHE A 80 6.02 3.56 -11.98
N GLN A 81 5.48 4.34 -12.92
CA GLN A 81 4.64 3.81 -14.00
C GLN A 81 5.38 2.78 -14.86
N LEU A 82 6.63 3.07 -15.25
CA LEU A 82 7.47 2.10 -15.97
C LEU A 82 7.71 0.83 -15.14
N HIS A 83 7.91 0.97 -13.83
CA HIS A 83 8.06 -0.18 -12.96
C HIS A 83 6.77 -1.02 -12.89
N LEU A 84 5.61 -0.38 -12.69
CA LEU A 84 4.31 -1.05 -12.70
C LEU A 84 4.03 -1.76 -14.02
N ALA A 85 4.54 -1.25 -15.14
CA ALA A 85 4.40 -1.88 -16.45
C ALA A 85 5.27 -3.14 -16.63
N THR A 86 6.42 -3.21 -15.94
CA THR A 86 7.47 -4.19 -16.24
C THR A 86 7.74 -5.20 -15.12
N CYS A 87 7.35 -4.92 -13.88
CA CYS A 87 7.68 -5.80 -12.77
C CYS A 87 6.79 -7.05 -12.70
N GLU A 88 7.36 -8.11 -12.13
CA GLU A 88 6.70 -9.41 -11.94
C GLU A 88 5.91 -9.50 -10.62
N ASP A 89 5.77 -8.40 -9.88
CA ASP A 89 4.98 -8.40 -8.64
C ASP A 89 3.51 -8.75 -8.93
N SER A 90 2.91 -9.64 -8.15
CA SER A 90 1.54 -10.13 -8.40
C SER A 90 0.50 -9.01 -8.37
N ALA A 91 0.68 -7.99 -7.53
CA ALA A 91 -0.21 -6.82 -7.51
C ALA A 91 -0.07 -5.96 -8.77
N ALA A 92 1.13 -5.87 -9.35
CA ALA A 92 1.34 -5.17 -10.62
C ALA A 92 0.77 -5.97 -11.80
N GLN A 93 0.86 -7.29 -11.77
CA GLN A 93 0.18 -8.16 -12.74
C GLN A 93 -1.35 -8.02 -12.65
N ALA A 94 -1.90 -8.01 -11.44
CA ALA A 94 -3.32 -7.79 -11.20
C ALA A 94 -3.77 -6.40 -11.71
N LEU A 95 -2.96 -5.36 -11.48
CA LEU A 95 -3.22 -4.00 -11.98
C LEU A 95 -3.31 -3.96 -13.50
N ARG A 96 -2.35 -4.58 -14.19
CA ARG A 96 -2.34 -4.65 -15.66
C ARG A 96 -3.48 -5.49 -16.24
N ALA A 97 -4.08 -6.36 -15.43
CA ALA A 97 -5.20 -7.22 -15.81
C ALA A 97 -6.58 -6.63 -15.48
N LEU A 98 -6.63 -5.42 -14.90
CA LEU A 98 -7.89 -4.73 -14.66
C LEU A 98 -8.58 -4.37 -16.00
N PRO A 99 -9.92 -4.41 -16.03
CA PRO A 99 -10.68 -3.92 -17.18
C PRO A 99 -10.54 -2.40 -17.30
N CYS A 100 -10.94 -1.86 -18.47
CA CYS A 100 -11.11 -0.42 -18.63
C CYS A 100 -12.21 0.08 -17.67
N PRO A 101 -11.94 1.07 -16.79
CA PRO A 101 -12.93 1.55 -15.82
C PRO A 101 -14.21 2.08 -16.48
N LEU A 102 -14.08 2.77 -17.62
CA LEU A 102 -15.20 3.41 -18.32
C LEU A 102 -16.26 2.43 -18.84
N ASP A 103 -15.86 1.17 -19.07
CA ASP A 103 -16.71 0.13 -19.64
C ASP A 103 -17.07 -0.96 -18.61
N ALA A 104 -16.61 -0.82 -17.36
CA ALA A 104 -16.68 -1.89 -16.38
C ALA A 104 -18.10 -2.11 -15.85
N GLY A 105 -18.57 -3.35 -15.96
CA GLY A 105 -19.80 -3.81 -15.31
C GLY A 105 -19.59 -4.33 -13.89
N GLU A 106 -20.70 -4.57 -13.19
CA GLU A 106 -20.72 -5.12 -11.81
C GLU A 106 -19.84 -6.37 -11.65
N ALA A 107 -19.97 -7.34 -12.56
CA ALA A 107 -19.21 -8.59 -12.49
C ALA A 107 -17.69 -8.37 -12.60
N GLU A 108 -17.27 -7.41 -13.41
CA GLU A 108 -15.87 -7.06 -13.61
C GLU A 108 -15.31 -6.29 -12.41
N ALA A 109 -16.12 -5.39 -11.82
CA ALA A 109 -15.79 -4.69 -10.58
C ALA A 109 -15.62 -5.69 -9.43
N ILE A 110 -16.57 -6.60 -9.22
CA ILE A 110 -16.49 -7.63 -8.18
C ILE A 110 -15.23 -8.51 -8.35
N ALA A 111 -14.94 -8.94 -9.58
CA ALA A 111 -13.73 -9.73 -9.85
C ALA A 111 -12.44 -8.92 -9.57
N SER A 112 -12.45 -7.61 -9.83
CA SER A 112 -11.34 -6.71 -9.53
C SER A 112 -11.15 -6.51 -8.03
N VAL A 113 -12.23 -6.34 -7.27
CA VAL A 113 -12.22 -6.27 -5.80
C VAL A 113 -11.61 -7.53 -5.20
N ALA A 114 -12.02 -8.71 -5.66
CA ALA A 114 -11.47 -9.98 -5.17
C ALA A 114 -9.94 -10.09 -5.38
N ARG A 115 -9.40 -9.52 -6.46
CA ARG A 115 -7.95 -9.44 -6.69
C ARG A 115 -7.28 -8.51 -5.69
N VAL A 116 -7.86 -7.33 -5.44
CA VAL A 116 -7.35 -6.38 -4.43
C VAL A 116 -7.33 -7.02 -3.04
N GLU A 117 -8.42 -7.68 -2.64
CA GLU A 117 -8.54 -8.35 -1.34
C GLU A 117 -7.48 -9.45 -1.16
N ALA A 118 -7.20 -10.23 -2.20
CA ALA A 118 -6.15 -11.25 -2.18
C ALA A 118 -4.75 -10.64 -1.98
N GLU A 119 -4.46 -9.55 -2.70
CA GLU A 119 -3.17 -8.86 -2.65
C GLU A 119 -2.96 -8.09 -1.32
N ASP A 120 -4.03 -7.47 -0.79
CA ASP A 120 -4.04 -6.83 0.53
C ASP A 120 -3.81 -7.87 1.63
N SER A 121 -4.53 -8.99 1.61
CA SER A 121 -4.33 -10.08 2.57
C SER A 121 -2.90 -10.64 2.53
N ALA A 122 -2.33 -10.79 1.33
CA ALA A 122 -0.93 -11.19 1.18
C ALA A 122 0.06 -10.14 1.71
N LEU A 123 -0.25 -8.85 1.57
CA LEU A 123 0.58 -7.76 2.11
C LEU A 123 0.51 -7.71 3.64
N ARG A 124 -0.69 -7.72 4.24
CA ARG A 124 -0.88 -7.68 5.69
C ARG A 124 -0.09 -8.77 6.42
N ARG A 125 -0.10 -9.99 5.88
CA ARG A 125 0.66 -11.13 6.43
C ARG A 125 2.18 -10.93 6.47
N LYS A 126 2.72 -9.99 5.69
CA LYS A 126 4.15 -9.68 5.62
C LYS A 126 4.52 -8.40 6.36
N LEU A 127 3.55 -7.58 6.77
CA LEU A 127 3.84 -6.37 7.55
C LEU A 127 4.39 -6.77 8.93
N PRO A 128 5.34 -6.01 9.48
CA PRO A 128 6.00 -6.35 10.75
C PRO A 128 5.08 -6.22 11.98
N PHE A 129 3.94 -5.54 11.84
CA PHE A 129 2.94 -5.38 12.88
C PHE A 129 1.57 -5.13 12.25
N ASP A 130 0.52 -5.44 13.00
CA ASP A 130 -0.85 -5.10 12.62
C ASP A 130 -0.98 -3.57 12.58
N VAL A 131 -1.29 -3.05 11.39
CA VAL A 131 -1.53 -1.63 11.19
C VAL A 131 -3.00 -1.36 11.53
N PRO A 132 -3.30 -0.62 12.61
CA PRO A 132 -4.67 -0.29 12.94
C PRO A 132 -5.29 0.52 11.81
N VAL A 133 -6.61 0.43 11.66
CA VAL A 133 -7.35 1.32 10.77
C VAL A 133 -7.21 2.74 11.28
N VAL A 134 -6.52 3.60 10.53
CA VAL A 134 -6.19 4.97 10.96
C VAL A 134 -7.11 6.03 10.38
N ARG A 135 -7.88 5.68 9.35
CA ARG A 135 -8.97 6.48 8.82
C ARG A 135 -10.26 5.76 9.17
N THR A 136 -11.14 6.44 9.92
CA THR A 136 -12.48 5.93 10.19
C THR A 136 -13.48 6.98 9.72
N PRO A 137 -14.69 6.58 9.28
CA PRO A 137 -15.75 7.51 8.94
C PRO A 137 -16.07 8.49 10.08
N GLU A 138 -15.87 8.08 11.34
CA GLU A 138 -16.10 8.92 12.52
C GLU A 138 -14.92 9.85 12.86
N GLY A 139 -13.83 9.82 12.09
CA GLY A 139 -12.72 10.75 12.11
C GLY A 139 -11.99 10.83 13.46
N ARG A 140 -10.80 10.24 13.57
CA ARG A 140 -9.78 10.71 14.54
C ARG A 140 -8.37 10.30 14.12
N TRP A 141 -7.57 11.35 13.98
CA TRP A 141 -6.12 11.57 13.98
C TRP A 141 -5.15 10.56 14.68
N GLU A 142 -5.50 9.29 14.86
CA GLU A 142 -4.59 8.28 15.43
C GLU A 142 -3.36 8.07 14.54
N ALA A 143 -3.51 8.13 13.21
CA ALA A 143 -2.36 8.16 12.29
C ALA A 143 -1.38 9.31 12.60
N MET A 144 -1.88 10.53 12.80
CA MET A 144 -1.03 11.68 13.13
C MET A 144 -0.37 11.51 14.50
N ARG A 145 -1.05 10.87 15.46
CA ARG A 145 -0.49 10.61 16.80
C ARG A 145 0.58 9.51 16.76
N ILE A 146 0.36 8.44 16.00
CA ILE A 146 1.34 7.36 15.77
C ILE A 146 2.55 7.92 15.02
N SER A 147 2.33 8.71 13.97
CA SER A 147 3.37 9.42 13.23
C SER A 147 4.22 10.31 14.14
N ALA A 148 3.59 11.20 14.92
CA ALA A 148 4.28 12.06 15.88
C ALA A 148 5.09 11.25 16.91
N THR A 149 4.55 10.12 17.37
CA THR A 149 5.23 9.23 18.33
C THR A 149 6.45 8.56 17.70
N LEU A 150 6.33 8.08 16.46
CA LEU A 150 7.41 7.43 15.73
C LEU A 150 8.54 8.42 15.39
N VAL A 151 8.20 9.66 15.00
CA VAL A 151 9.19 10.75 14.80
C VAL A 151 9.99 10.99 16.08
N ARG A 152 9.29 11.14 17.21
CA ARG A 152 9.93 11.38 18.52
C ARG A 152 10.88 10.24 18.88
N TRP A 153 10.43 9.01 18.75
CA TRP A 153 11.19 7.80 19.10
C TRP A 153 12.44 7.61 18.23
N ARG A 154 12.37 7.96 16.95
CA ARG A 154 13.53 7.97 16.02
C ARG A 154 14.53 9.06 16.36
N ARG A 155 14.04 10.27 16.65
CA ARG A 155 14.89 11.40 17.07
C ARG A 155 15.69 11.06 18.33
N GLU A 156 15.07 10.42 19.31
CA GLU A 156 15.72 9.96 20.55
C GLU A 156 16.85 8.94 20.31
N ARG A 157 16.86 8.27 19.15
CA ARG A 157 17.86 7.25 18.76
C ARG A 157 18.85 7.74 17.71
N GLY A 158 18.87 9.04 17.42
CA GLY A 158 19.75 9.61 16.38
C GLY A 158 19.39 9.17 14.96
N LEU A 159 18.19 8.64 14.75
CA LEU A 159 17.71 8.26 13.42
C LEU A 159 17.08 9.45 12.72
N HIS A 160 17.25 9.53 11.39
CA HIS A 160 16.61 10.55 10.58
C HIS A 160 15.09 10.49 10.72
N HIS A 161 14.42 11.63 10.55
CA HIS A 161 12.95 11.68 10.51
C HIS A 161 12.42 10.72 9.45
N VAL A 162 11.23 10.13 9.68
CA VAL A 162 10.53 9.47 8.59
C VAL A 162 10.10 10.57 7.63
N ASP A 163 10.49 10.44 6.37
CA ASP A 163 9.95 11.29 5.31
C ASP A 163 8.53 10.80 5.01
N TRP A 164 7.57 11.37 5.73
CA TRP A 164 6.16 11.02 5.60
C TRP A 164 5.53 11.51 4.30
N ARG A 165 6.26 12.31 3.50
CA ARG A 165 5.87 12.90 2.22
C ARG A 165 6.52 12.21 1.02
N GLN A 166 6.91 10.93 1.14
CA GLN A 166 7.39 10.18 -0.03
C GLN A 166 6.29 9.84 -1.06
N ASP A 167 5.11 10.42 -0.92
CA ASP A 167 4.27 10.92 -2.00
C ASP A 167 4.99 12.10 -2.67
N GLY A 168 5.90 11.79 -3.59
CA GLY A 168 6.37 12.72 -4.61
C GLY A 168 5.25 13.08 -5.61
N LEU A 169 4.10 13.50 -5.09
CA LEU A 169 2.95 14.07 -5.78
C LEU A 169 2.76 15.52 -5.33
#